data_AF-A0A8X8LBH9-F1
#
_entry.id   AF-A0A8X8LBH9-F1
#
_cell.length_a   1.000
_cell.length_b   1.000
_cell.length_c   1.000
_cell.angle_alpha   90.00
_cell.angle_beta   90.00
_cell.angle_gamma   90.00
#
_symmetry.space_group_name_H-M   'P 1'
#
loop_
_entity.id
_entity.type
_entity.pdbx_description
1 polymer ?
#
loop_
_entity_poly.entity_id
_entity_poly.type
_entity_poly.pdbx_seq_one_letter_code
_entity_poly.pdbx_strand_id
1 'polypeptide(L)'
;MEFVNHSRDFGQGKTITMTKIVTDSFEPLFEIISENKSKYSTSFFRKLKRDIYELALTSEPTERIVVMPLSDEKLDNQEEPEVVIGFGILELGKQGYKGLSADEIFLDVVFDNRNFNQYLLVEEALPVIGKHVAWSLPVFKYIRGYQKELPPELQRFINFTFDDFITKTILLNREKYNFSSIKHVLNYEPENLSRQVRFLQTLKEDQIDLDELEEYLKNTLTNYPDLLHQPKNSEAKTGIKKLIRMYDYLKYKE
;
A
#
# COMPACT_ATOMS: atom_id res chain seq x y z
N MET A 1 26.33 -15.85 41.05
CA MET A 1 27.10 -16.33 39.89
C MET A 1 28.57 -16.44 40.28
N GLU A 2 29.19 -17.61 40.12
CA GLU A 2 30.60 -17.88 40.43
C GLU A 2 31.39 -18.14 39.15
N PHE A 3 32.58 -17.53 39.02
CA PHE A 3 33.45 -17.65 37.85
C PHE A 3 34.69 -18.48 38.21
N VAL A 4 34.87 -19.62 37.55
CA VAL A 4 35.99 -20.54 37.79
C VAL A 4 36.72 -20.78 36.48
N ASN A 5 38.06 -20.78 36.51
CA ASN A 5 38.85 -21.15 35.35
C ASN A 5 38.81 -22.67 35.14
N HIS A 6 38.48 -23.09 33.93
CA HIS A 6 38.49 -24.49 33.52
C HIS A 6 39.38 -24.65 32.30
N SER A 7 40.23 -25.68 32.29
CA SER A 7 41.08 -25.99 31.14
C SER A 7 40.91 -27.44 30.75
N ARG A 8 40.85 -27.70 29.43
CA ARG A 8 40.80 -29.05 28.88
C ARG A 8 41.96 -29.23 27.91
N ASP A 9 42.75 -30.27 28.16
CA ASP A 9 43.85 -30.69 27.30
C ASP A 9 43.35 -31.68 26.23
N PHE A 10 43.74 -31.43 24.99
CA PHE A 10 43.42 -32.26 23.82
C PHE A 10 44.65 -33.01 23.28
N GLY A 11 45.81 -32.92 23.94
CA GLY A 11 47.07 -33.53 23.55
C GLY A 11 47.87 -32.71 22.54
N GLN A 12 49.14 -33.08 22.33
CA GLN A 12 50.12 -32.37 21.47
C GLN A 12 50.29 -30.88 21.82
N GLY A 13 50.19 -30.52 23.10
CA GLY A 13 50.37 -29.14 23.58
C GLY A 13 49.20 -28.20 23.28
N LYS A 14 48.06 -28.71 22.80
CA LYS A 14 46.86 -27.91 22.56
C LYS A 14 45.91 -27.99 23.74
N THR A 15 45.94 -26.94 24.57
CA THR A 15 45.00 -26.75 25.68
C THR A 15 44.03 -25.61 25.37
N ILE A 16 42.77 -25.76 25.76
CA ILE A 16 41.78 -24.67 25.69
C ILE A 16 41.42 -24.30 27.12
N THR A 17 41.62 -23.02 27.46
CA THR A 17 41.17 -22.43 28.71
C THR A 17 39.84 -21.73 28.47
N MET A 18 38.89 -21.95 29.37
CA MET A 18 37.55 -21.38 29.31
C MET A 18 37.09 -20.96 30.71
N THR A 19 36.26 -19.93 30.77
CA THR A 19 35.61 -19.49 32.00
C THR A 19 34.38 -20.35 32.24
N LYS A 20 34.40 -21.19 33.28
CA LYS A 20 33.23 -21.92 33.74
C LYS A 20 32.43 -21.01 34.68
N ILE A 21 31.19 -20.78 34.33
CA ILE A 21 30.26 -19.99 35.15
C ILE A 21 29.29 -20.95 35.82
N VAL A 22 29.21 -20.92 37.15
CA VAL A 22 28.24 -21.70 37.93
C VAL A 22 27.21 -20.75 38.51
N THR A 23 25.94 -21.04 38.27
CA THR A 23 24.82 -20.19 38.70
C THR A 23 23.66 -21.05 39.16
N ASP A 24 22.95 -20.57 40.16
CA ASP A 24 21.70 -21.12 40.70
C ASP A 24 20.46 -20.56 39.98
N SER A 25 20.60 -19.41 39.30
CA SER A 25 19.59 -18.83 38.42
C SER A 25 20.22 -18.26 37.14
N PHE A 26 19.53 -18.42 36.00
CA PHE A 26 19.90 -17.83 34.71
C PHE A 26 19.32 -16.43 34.50
N GLU A 27 18.47 -15.95 35.40
CA GLU A 27 17.81 -14.64 35.29
C GLU A 27 18.82 -13.48 35.17
N PRO A 28 19.91 -13.40 35.97
CA PRO A 28 20.91 -12.34 35.80
C PRO A 28 21.66 -12.43 34.46
N LEU A 29 21.81 -13.63 33.89
CA LEU A 29 22.42 -13.81 32.58
C LEU A 29 21.50 -13.26 31.48
N PHE A 30 20.19 -13.50 31.58
CA PHE A 30 19.23 -12.99 30.61
C PHE A 30 19.04 -11.48 30.73
N GLU A 31 19.09 -10.90 31.92
CA GLU A 31 19.10 -9.44 32.12
C GLU A 31 20.31 -8.80 31.41
N ILE A 32 21.52 -9.33 31.62
CA ILE A 32 22.74 -8.84 30.97
C ILE A 32 22.67 -8.99 29.43
N ILE A 33 22.15 -10.12 28.93
CA ILE A 33 21.96 -10.32 27.48
C ILE A 33 20.91 -9.35 26.93
N SER A 34 19.85 -9.05 27.68
CA SER A 34 18.81 -8.11 27.29
C SER A 34 19.28 -6.65 27.27
N GLU A 35 20.24 -6.30 28.14
CA GLU A 35 20.89 -4.98 28.12
C GLU A 35 21.87 -4.83 26.94
N ASN A 36 22.43 -5.94 26.47
CA ASN A 36 23.36 -5.95 25.35
C ASN A 36 22.60 -5.91 24.01
N LYS A 37 22.18 -4.70 23.58
CA LYS A 37 21.70 -4.47 22.21
C LYS A 37 22.74 -5.02 21.24
N SER A 38 22.36 -6.01 20.42
CA SER A 38 23.28 -6.65 19.47
C SER A 38 24.01 -5.61 18.61
N LYS A 39 25.30 -5.37 18.90
CA LYS A 39 26.15 -4.46 18.14
C LYS A 39 26.72 -5.22 16.95
N TYR A 40 26.23 -4.91 15.76
CA TYR A 40 26.84 -5.42 14.53
C TYR A 40 28.25 -4.84 14.41
N SER A 41 29.24 -5.69 14.08
CA SER A 41 30.59 -5.18 13.86
C SER A 41 30.59 -4.21 12.66
N THR A 42 31.45 -3.20 12.71
CA THR A 42 31.64 -2.26 11.58
C THR A 42 32.11 -2.98 10.31
N SER A 43 32.77 -4.13 10.46
CA SER A 43 33.14 -5.01 9.35
C SER A 43 31.93 -5.74 8.74
N PHE A 44 30.98 -6.20 9.57
CA PHE A 44 29.72 -6.77 9.10
C PHE A 44 28.86 -5.70 8.41
N PHE A 45 28.84 -4.47 8.93
CA PHE A 45 28.15 -3.35 8.28
C PHE A 45 28.74 -3.03 6.89
N ARG A 46 30.07 -2.91 6.79
CA ARG A 46 30.75 -2.69 5.51
C ARG A 46 30.47 -3.82 4.52
N LYS A 47 30.46 -5.07 5.00
CA LYS A 47 30.11 -6.24 4.19
C LYS A 47 28.65 -6.19 3.74
N LEU A 48 27.71 -5.90 4.65
CA LEU A 48 26.29 -5.79 4.33
C LEU A 48 26.03 -4.67 3.31
N LYS A 49 26.64 -3.48 3.50
CA LYS A 49 26.58 -2.38 2.52
C LYS A 49 27.06 -2.86 1.16
N ARG A 50 28.25 -3.47 1.09
CA ARG A 50 28.81 -4.00 -0.17
C ARG A 50 27.91 -5.07 -0.79
N ASP A 51 27.46 -6.05 -0.02
CA ASP A 51 26.64 -7.16 -0.51
C ASP A 51 25.29 -6.65 -1.06
N ILE A 52 24.69 -5.61 -0.45
CA ILE A 52 23.48 -4.94 -0.99
C ILE A 52 23.80 -4.18 -2.28
N TYR A 53 24.92 -3.45 -2.33
CA TYR A 53 25.37 -2.76 -3.55
C TYR A 53 25.64 -3.75 -4.69
N GLU A 54 26.29 -4.87 -4.41
CA GLU A 54 26.55 -5.91 -5.40
C GLU A 54 25.26 -6.60 -5.85
N LEU A 55 24.31 -6.87 -4.96
CA LEU A 55 22.99 -7.38 -5.33
C LEU A 55 22.23 -6.42 -6.26
N ALA A 56 22.32 -5.11 -6.00
CA ALA A 56 21.72 -4.09 -6.86
C ALA A 56 22.40 -3.98 -8.24
N LEU A 57 23.68 -4.35 -8.35
CA LEU A 57 24.47 -4.31 -9.59
C LEU A 57 24.44 -5.62 -10.39
N THR A 58 24.24 -6.77 -9.73
CA THR A 58 24.37 -8.12 -10.34
C THR A 58 23.03 -8.76 -10.68
N SER A 59 21.93 -8.32 -10.07
CA SER A 59 20.58 -8.63 -10.56
C SER A 59 20.25 -7.69 -11.72
N GLU A 60 19.59 -8.17 -12.77
CA GLU A 60 18.86 -7.23 -13.64
C GLU A 60 17.94 -6.42 -12.71
N PRO A 61 18.07 -5.08 -12.63
CA PRO A 61 17.61 -4.35 -11.46
C PRO A 61 16.11 -4.54 -11.31
N THR A 62 15.69 -5.32 -10.30
CA THR A 62 14.30 -5.26 -9.88
C THR A 62 14.21 -3.95 -9.12
N GLU A 63 13.41 -2.99 -9.59
CA GLU A 63 13.29 -1.59 -9.10
C GLU A 63 13.01 -1.41 -7.59
N ARG A 64 13.00 -2.49 -6.80
CA ARG A 64 12.60 -2.54 -5.39
C ARG A 64 13.74 -2.26 -4.40
N ILE A 65 14.99 -2.13 -4.85
CA ILE A 65 16.14 -1.93 -3.94
C ILE A 65 17.00 -0.78 -4.44
N VAL A 66 16.85 0.39 -3.79
CA VAL A 66 17.76 1.53 -3.94
C VAL A 66 18.38 1.82 -2.57
N VAL A 67 19.71 1.79 -2.50
CA VAL A 67 20.46 2.19 -1.31
C VAL A 67 20.66 3.69 -1.38
N MET A 68 19.95 4.46 -0.55
CA MET A 68 20.31 5.86 -0.34
C MET A 68 21.65 5.90 0.40
N PRO A 69 22.65 6.65 -0.09
CA PRO A 69 23.80 6.97 0.72
C PRO A 69 23.30 7.81 1.89
N LEU A 70 23.21 7.21 3.08
CA LEU A 70 23.24 7.99 4.32
C LEU A 70 24.48 8.86 4.21
N SER A 71 24.30 10.18 4.26
CA SER A 71 25.38 11.16 4.12
C SER A 71 26.55 10.71 5.00
N ASP A 72 27.69 10.39 4.37
CA ASP A 72 28.84 9.75 5.04
C ASP A 72 29.40 10.62 6.19
N GLU A 73 29.03 11.89 6.27
CA GLU A 73 29.55 12.86 7.25
C GLU A 73 29.10 12.65 8.70
N LYS A 74 28.01 11.91 8.96
CA LYS A 74 27.50 11.70 10.34
C LYS A 74 27.87 10.35 10.95
N LEU A 75 28.39 9.41 10.16
CA LEU A 75 28.70 8.04 10.63
C LEU A 75 30.15 7.86 11.06
N ASP A 76 31.08 8.70 10.59
CA ASP A 76 32.50 8.56 10.90
C ASP A 76 32.91 9.10 12.29
N ASN A 77 32.04 9.89 12.94
CA ASN A 77 32.36 10.60 14.18
C ASN A 77 31.51 10.21 15.40
N GLN A 78 30.80 9.08 15.36
CA GLN A 78 30.06 8.58 16.54
C GLN A 78 30.55 7.19 16.94
N GLU A 79 31.00 7.07 18.19
CA GLU A 79 31.50 5.80 18.74
C GLU A 79 30.42 4.71 18.82
N GLU A 80 29.14 5.08 18.73
CA GLU A 80 28.01 4.14 18.70
C GLU A 80 26.89 4.64 17.77
N PRO A 81 26.80 4.15 16.51
CA PRO A 81 25.67 4.49 15.67
C PRO A 81 24.40 3.75 16.14
N GLU A 82 23.42 4.49 16.68
CA GLU A 82 22.05 4.01 16.79
C GLU A 82 21.43 3.98 15.38
N VAL A 83 21.22 2.78 14.84
CA VAL A 83 20.69 2.62 13.47
C VAL A 83 19.19 2.39 13.52
N VAL A 84 18.44 3.37 13.00
CA VAL A 84 17.05 3.17 12.56
C VAL A 84 17.07 2.91 11.06
N ILE A 85 16.77 1.69 10.63
CA ILE A 85 16.58 1.37 9.20
C ILE A 85 15.10 1.61 8.88
N GLY A 86 14.79 2.81 8.39
CA GLY A 86 13.49 3.10 7.79
C GLY A 86 13.47 2.67 6.33
N PHE A 87 12.57 1.76 5.96
CA PHE A 87 12.26 1.49 4.55
C PHE A 87 11.30 2.58 4.07
N GLY A 88 11.82 3.62 3.41
CA GLY A 88 11.03 4.62 2.71
C GLY A 88 10.72 4.15 1.29
N ILE A 89 9.45 4.15 0.90
CA ILE A 89 9.04 4.00 -0.50
C ILE A 89 9.43 5.33 -1.18
N LEU A 90 10.58 5.40 -1.85
CA LEU A 90 10.83 6.49 -2.79
C LEU A 90 9.98 6.25 -4.03
N GLU A 91 9.45 7.35 -4.58
CA GLU A 91 8.60 7.41 -5.77
C GLU A 91 8.88 6.28 -6.76
N LEU A 92 7.85 5.48 -7.04
CA LEU A 92 7.92 4.37 -7.99
C LEU A 92 8.67 4.83 -9.26
N GLY A 93 9.73 4.11 -9.64
CA GLY A 93 10.34 4.30 -10.94
C GLY A 93 9.32 4.05 -12.07
N LYS A 94 9.70 4.33 -13.31
CA LYS A 94 8.80 4.11 -14.46
C LYS A 94 8.29 2.66 -14.56
N GLN A 95 9.06 1.63 -14.18
CA GLN A 95 8.54 0.25 -14.19
C GLN A 95 7.63 -0.04 -12.99
N GLY A 96 7.81 0.65 -11.87
CA GLY A 96 7.02 0.53 -10.66
C GLY A 96 5.58 1.00 -10.91
N TYR A 97 5.43 2.07 -11.69
CA TYR A 97 4.12 2.52 -12.18
C TYR A 97 3.46 1.52 -13.14
N LYS A 98 4.24 0.80 -13.96
CA LYS A 98 3.70 -0.26 -14.84
C LYS A 98 3.25 -1.50 -14.07
N GLY A 99 3.78 -1.72 -12.87
CA GLY A 99 3.41 -2.82 -11.98
C GLY A 99 2.23 -2.52 -11.04
N LEU A 100 1.68 -1.30 -11.05
CA LEU A 100 0.56 -0.94 -10.20
C LEU A 100 -0.68 -1.77 -10.52
N SER A 101 -1.34 -2.27 -9.47
CA SER A 101 -2.60 -2.99 -9.62
C SER A 101 -3.79 -2.04 -9.70
N ALA A 102 -4.87 -2.47 -10.37
CA ALA A 102 -6.10 -1.69 -10.38
C ALA A 102 -6.64 -1.42 -8.97
N ASP A 103 -6.51 -2.39 -8.06
CA ASP A 103 -7.02 -2.28 -6.69
C ASP A 103 -6.29 -1.19 -5.90
N GLU A 104 -5.00 -0.97 -6.15
CA GLU A 104 -4.26 0.15 -5.57
C GLU A 104 -4.79 1.51 -6.03
N ILE A 105 -5.18 1.64 -7.29
CA ILE A 105 -5.80 2.87 -7.82
C ILE A 105 -7.15 3.13 -7.15
N PHE A 106 -7.95 2.08 -6.93
CA PHE A 106 -9.23 2.18 -6.21
C PHE A 106 -9.04 2.61 -4.76
N LEU A 107 -8.07 2.01 -4.06
CA LEU A 107 -7.79 2.34 -2.66
C LEU A 107 -7.27 3.78 -2.51
N ASP A 108 -6.35 4.21 -3.37
CA ASP A 108 -5.78 5.56 -3.29
C ASP A 108 -6.81 6.66 -3.55
N VAL A 109 -7.80 6.43 -4.41
CA VAL A 109 -8.89 7.40 -4.61
C VAL A 109 -9.68 7.65 -3.32
N VAL A 110 -9.90 6.60 -2.51
CA VAL A 110 -10.68 6.69 -1.27
C VAL A 110 -9.84 7.18 -0.08
N PHE A 111 -8.61 6.68 0.05
CA PHE A 111 -7.76 6.94 1.21
C PHE A 111 -6.71 8.03 1.02
N ASP A 112 -6.43 8.41 -0.23
CA ASP A 112 -5.45 9.43 -0.60
C ASP A 112 -4.10 9.28 0.13
N ASN A 113 -3.55 8.06 0.10
CA ASN A 113 -2.42 7.68 0.95
C ASN A 113 -1.20 7.14 0.18
N ARG A 114 -1.23 7.09 -1.16
CA ARG A 114 -0.13 6.57 -1.96
C ARG A 114 0.81 7.63 -2.53
N ASN A 115 0.44 8.92 -2.48
CA ASN A 115 1.25 10.04 -2.98
C ASN A 115 1.81 9.78 -4.39
N PHE A 116 0.96 9.29 -5.30
CA PHE A 116 1.39 8.98 -6.67
C PHE A 116 1.84 10.24 -7.42
N ASN A 117 2.91 10.10 -8.20
CA ASN A 117 3.33 11.07 -9.19
C ASN A 117 2.33 11.09 -10.35
N GLN A 118 1.62 12.21 -10.48
CA GLN A 118 0.53 12.38 -11.44
C GLN A 118 0.97 12.10 -12.89
N TYR A 119 2.16 12.56 -13.29
CA TYR A 119 2.66 12.38 -14.66
C TYR A 119 2.93 10.91 -14.98
N LEU A 120 3.64 10.21 -14.09
CA LEU A 120 3.94 8.79 -14.29
C LEU A 120 2.67 7.95 -14.25
N LEU A 121 1.71 8.31 -13.39
CA LEU A 121 0.45 7.59 -13.32
C LEU A 121 -0.40 7.76 -14.59
N VAL A 122 -0.53 9.00 -15.09
CA VAL A 122 -1.32 9.31 -16.29
C VAL A 122 -0.66 8.78 -17.56
N GLU A 123 0.65 8.97 -17.74
CA GLU A 123 1.36 8.59 -18.98
C GLU A 123 1.72 7.10 -19.04
N GLU A 124 2.07 6.46 -17.92
CA GLU A 124 2.64 5.09 -17.93
C GLU A 124 1.70 4.05 -17.28
N ALA A 125 1.08 4.35 -16.13
CA ALA A 125 0.32 3.34 -15.38
C ALA A 125 -1.12 3.15 -15.88
N LEU A 126 -1.93 4.21 -15.90
CA LEU A 126 -3.35 4.14 -16.26
C LEU A 126 -3.57 3.55 -17.66
N PRO A 127 -2.74 3.82 -18.69
CA PRO A 127 -2.90 3.20 -20.00
C PRO A 127 -2.72 1.68 -20.00
N VAL A 128 -1.84 1.17 -19.14
CA VAL A 128 -1.60 -0.27 -18.98
C VAL A 128 -2.74 -0.90 -18.19
N ILE A 129 -3.03 -0.38 -17.00
CA ILE A 129 -4.06 -0.92 -16.10
C ILE A 129 -5.43 -0.86 -16.76
N GLY A 130 -5.76 0.26 -17.40
CA GLY A 130 -7.05 0.51 -18.04
C GLY A 130 -7.40 -0.54 -19.10
N LYS A 131 -6.42 -0.99 -19.88
CA LYS A 131 -6.61 -2.06 -20.88
C LYS A 131 -7.03 -3.39 -20.24
N HIS A 132 -6.48 -3.72 -19.08
CA HIS A 132 -6.79 -4.98 -18.37
C HIS A 132 -8.17 -4.99 -17.69
N VAL A 133 -8.70 -3.82 -17.33
CA VAL A 133 -10.01 -3.69 -16.64
C VAL A 133 -11.06 -2.97 -17.49
N ALA A 134 -10.89 -2.99 -18.81
CA ALA A 134 -11.80 -2.38 -19.78
C ALA A 134 -12.19 -0.92 -19.44
N TRP A 135 -11.21 -0.14 -18.97
CA TRP A 135 -11.36 1.26 -18.57
C TRP A 135 -12.36 1.51 -17.43
N SER A 136 -12.73 0.47 -16.67
CA SER A 136 -13.48 0.62 -15.43
C SER A 136 -12.56 0.97 -14.26
N LEU A 137 -11.90 2.12 -14.35
CA LEU A 137 -11.04 2.70 -13.31
C LEU A 137 -11.56 4.06 -12.85
N PRO A 138 -11.28 4.46 -11.60
CA PRO A 138 -11.31 5.86 -11.20
C PRO A 138 -10.07 6.55 -11.77
N VAL A 139 -10.28 7.67 -12.43
CA VAL A 139 -9.24 8.43 -13.16
C VAL A 139 -9.32 9.93 -12.92
N PHE A 140 -10.46 10.45 -12.45
CA PHE A 140 -10.73 11.88 -12.35
C PHE A 140 -9.76 12.57 -11.38
N LYS A 141 -9.47 11.95 -10.22
CA LYS A 141 -8.43 12.40 -9.28
C LYS A 141 -7.11 12.74 -9.97
N TYR A 142 -6.69 11.91 -10.92
CA TYR A 142 -5.36 11.99 -11.51
C TYR A 142 -5.29 12.80 -12.79
N ILE A 143 -6.39 12.89 -13.55
CA ILE A 143 -6.44 13.77 -14.73
C ILE A 143 -6.75 15.23 -14.37
N ARG A 144 -7.29 15.48 -13.17
CA ARG A 144 -7.57 16.83 -12.66
C ARG A 144 -6.30 17.67 -12.59
N GLY A 145 -6.30 18.84 -13.24
CA GLY A 145 -5.14 19.74 -13.25
C GLY A 145 -3.92 19.20 -14.02
N TYR A 146 -4.08 18.12 -14.78
CA TYR A 146 -3.01 17.58 -15.62
C TYR A 146 -2.65 18.59 -16.71
N GLN A 147 -1.37 18.98 -16.78
CA GLN A 147 -0.94 20.14 -17.57
C GLN A 147 -0.64 19.83 -19.04
N LYS A 148 -0.41 18.54 -19.38
CA LYS A 148 -0.13 18.11 -20.76
C LYS A 148 -1.39 17.57 -21.44
N GLU A 149 -1.29 17.33 -22.74
CA GLU A 149 -2.33 16.59 -23.45
C GLU A 149 -2.51 15.20 -22.84
N LEU A 150 -3.76 14.83 -22.56
CA LEU A 150 -4.08 13.51 -22.02
C LEU A 150 -3.78 12.43 -23.08
N PRO A 151 -3.24 11.26 -22.66
CA PRO A 151 -3.12 10.10 -23.54
C PRO A 151 -4.43 9.78 -24.25
N PRO A 152 -4.40 9.34 -25.53
CA PRO A 152 -5.60 9.13 -26.34
C PRO A 152 -6.68 8.29 -25.66
N GLU A 153 -6.27 7.27 -24.90
CA GLU A 153 -7.21 6.38 -24.24
C GLU A 153 -7.97 7.04 -23.08
N LEU A 154 -7.38 8.06 -22.45
CA LEU A 154 -7.96 8.84 -21.36
C LEU A 154 -8.82 10.00 -21.84
N GLN A 155 -8.73 10.40 -23.11
CA GLN A 155 -9.54 11.50 -23.67
C GLN A 155 -11.05 11.25 -23.58
N ARG A 156 -11.48 9.97 -23.52
CA ARG A 156 -12.89 9.59 -23.29
C ARG A 156 -13.47 10.16 -21.98
N PHE A 157 -12.61 10.46 -21.00
CA PHE A 157 -13.04 10.98 -19.71
C PHE A 157 -13.24 12.50 -19.69
N ILE A 158 -12.87 13.20 -20.77
CA ILE A 158 -13.06 14.65 -20.90
C ILE A 158 -14.55 14.98 -20.96
N ASN A 159 -15.32 14.29 -21.80
CA ASN A 159 -16.76 14.51 -21.99
C ASN A 159 -17.64 13.54 -21.16
N PHE A 160 -17.04 12.87 -20.17
CA PHE A 160 -17.75 11.92 -19.32
C PHE A 160 -18.71 12.66 -18.38
N THR A 161 -19.91 12.13 -18.26
CA THR A 161 -21.01 12.63 -17.44
C THR A 161 -21.41 11.61 -16.37
N PHE A 162 -22.13 12.03 -15.33
CA PHE A 162 -22.60 11.10 -14.31
C PHE A 162 -23.48 9.96 -14.89
N ASP A 163 -24.27 10.28 -15.93
CA ASP A 163 -25.14 9.31 -16.61
C ASP A 163 -24.38 8.19 -17.33
N ASP A 164 -23.10 8.39 -17.67
CA ASP A 164 -22.26 7.33 -18.26
C ASP A 164 -21.98 6.16 -17.29
N PHE A 165 -22.20 6.37 -15.98
CA PHE A 165 -22.20 5.27 -15.03
C PHE A 165 -23.49 4.44 -15.08
N ILE A 166 -24.59 4.95 -15.63
CA ILE A 166 -25.91 4.36 -15.44
C ILE A 166 -26.18 3.29 -16.50
N THR A 167 -26.38 2.04 -16.05
CA THR A 167 -26.75 0.92 -16.93
C THR A 167 -28.25 0.70 -16.94
N LYS A 168 -28.77 -0.04 -17.93
CA LYS A 168 -30.20 -0.43 -17.99
C LYS A 168 -30.68 -1.08 -16.69
N THR A 169 -29.85 -1.95 -16.10
CA THR A 169 -30.16 -2.60 -14.81
C THR A 169 -30.29 -1.59 -13.66
N ILE A 170 -29.46 -0.55 -13.65
CA ILE A 170 -29.55 0.52 -12.64
C ILE A 170 -30.84 1.31 -12.82
N LEU A 171 -31.22 1.66 -14.07
CA LEU A 171 -32.48 2.36 -14.35
C LEU A 171 -33.70 1.56 -13.86
N LEU A 172 -33.77 0.27 -14.16
CA LEU A 172 -34.85 -0.61 -13.69
C LEU A 172 -34.92 -0.66 -12.16
N ASN A 173 -33.78 -0.75 -11.48
CA ASN A 173 -33.75 -0.73 -10.01
C ASN A 173 -34.12 0.65 -9.45
N ARG A 174 -33.71 1.74 -10.12
CA ARG A 174 -34.05 3.12 -9.75
C ARG A 174 -35.56 3.32 -9.76
N GLU A 175 -36.25 2.85 -10.79
CA GLU A 175 -37.72 2.88 -10.89
C GLU A 175 -38.39 2.00 -9.82
N LYS A 176 -37.82 0.83 -9.53
CA LYS A 176 -38.40 -0.12 -8.58
C LYS A 176 -38.33 0.35 -7.13
N TYR A 177 -37.22 0.93 -6.70
CA TYR A 177 -36.98 1.22 -5.27
C TYR A 177 -37.05 2.70 -4.91
N ASN A 178 -36.80 3.62 -5.86
CA ASN A 178 -36.94 5.07 -5.68
C ASN A 178 -36.26 5.63 -4.41
N PHE A 179 -35.00 5.24 -4.16
CA PHE A 179 -34.23 5.78 -3.04
C PHE A 179 -33.91 7.27 -3.24
N SER A 180 -33.80 7.99 -2.12
CA SER A 180 -33.64 9.45 -2.09
C SER A 180 -32.30 9.94 -1.54
N SER A 181 -31.56 9.08 -0.84
CA SER A 181 -30.25 9.40 -0.27
C SER A 181 -29.50 8.13 0.15
N ILE A 182 -28.22 8.28 0.48
CA ILE A 182 -27.38 7.20 1.02
C ILE A 182 -27.99 6.66 2.32
N LYS A 183 -28.34 7.54 3.27
CA LYS A 183 -29.05 7.18 4.50
C LYS A 183 -30.32 6.37 4.27
N HIS A 184 -31.14 6.72 3.27
CA HIS A 184 -32.35 5.96 2.95
C HIS A 184 -32.00 4.53 2.52
N VAL A 185 -30.98 4.34 1.68
CA VAL A 185 -30.52 2.99 1.28
C VAL A 185 -30.02 2.18 2.49
N LEU A 186 -29.19 2.78 3.35
CA LEU A 186 -28.62 2.09 4.50
C LEU A 186 -29.67 1.72 5.55
N ASN A 187 -30.71 2.55 5.73
CA ASN A 187 -31.84 2.22 6.58
C ASN A 187 -32.71 1.08 6.00
N TYR A 188 -32.81 1.02 4.67
CA TYR A 188 -33.56 -0.05 3.99
C TYR A 188 -32.80 -1.38 3.97
N GLU A 189 -31.47 -1.35 3.80
CA GLU A 189 -30.59 -2.52 3.88
C GLU A 189 -29.47 -2.30 4.92
N PRO A 190 -29.70 -2.59 6.21
CA PRO A 190 -28.71 -2.32 7.25
C PRO A 190 -27.50 -3.27 7.23
N GLU A 191 -27.68 -4.52 6.78
CA GLU A 191 -26.67 -5.57 6.98
C GLU A 191 -26.06 -6.12 5.68
N ASN A 192 -26.81 -6.07 4.57
CA ASN A 192 -26.41 -6.75 3.34
C ASN A 192 -25.58 -5.84 2.42
N LEU A 193 -24.25 -5.96 2.52
CA LEU A 193 -23.30 -5.17 1.71
C LEU A 193 -23.58 -5.22 0.20
N SER A 194 -23.84 -6.41 -0.35
CA SER A 194 -24.11 -6.57 -1.79
C SER A 194 -25.34 -5.76 -2.23
N ARG A 195 -26.41 -5.79 -1.42
CA ARG A 195 -27.63 -5.02 -1.69
C ARG A 195 -27.41 -3.52 -1.46
N GLN A 196 -26.69 -3.14 -0.40
CA GLN A 196 -26.30 -1.75 -0.16
C GLN A 196 -25.57 -1.18 -1.38
N VAL A 197 -24.48 -1.81 -1.84
CA VAL A 197 -23.74 -1.30 -3.00
C VAL A 197 -24.57 -1.31 -4.28
N ARG A 198 -25.46 -2.29 -4.48
CA ARG A 198 -26.38 -2.32 -5.62
C ARG A 198 -27.34 -1.13 -5.60
N PHE A 199 -27.91 -0.82 -4.44
CA PHE A 199 -28.94 0.21 -4.29
C PHE A 199 -28.35 1.62 -4.27
N LEU A 200 -27.18 1.82 -3.67
CA LEU A 200 -26.47 3.10 -3.71
C LEU A 200 -26.18 3.55 -5.15
N GLN A 201 -25.85 2.62 -6.05
CA GLN A 201 -25.64 2.93 -7.48
C GLN A 201 -26.89 3.47 -8.19
N THR A 202 -28.08 3.34 -7.58
CA THR A 202 -29.34 3.83 -8.16
C THR A 202 -29.61 5.29 -7.85
N LEU A 203 -28.88 5.89 -6.90
CA LEU A 203 -29.01 7.30 -6.59
C LEU A 203 -28.64 8.16 -7.82
N LYS A 204 -29.29 9.31 -7.95
CA LYS A 204 -28.92 10.35 -8.91
C LYS A 204 -27.80 11.21 -8.34
N GLU A 205 -27.14 11.96 -9.21
CA GLU A 205 -26.05 12.88 -8.83
C GLU A 205 -26.45 13.85 -7.70
N ASP A 206 -27.62 14.46 -7.78
CA ASP A 206 -28.18 15.39 -6.79
C ASP A 206 -28.62 14.73 -5.46
N GLN A 207 -28.66 13.40 -5.42
CA GLN A 207 -29.06 12.62 -4.25
C GLN A 207 -27.85 12.04 -3.48
N ILE A 208 -26.64 12.24 -4.00
CA ILE A 208 -25.41 11.74 -3.41
C ILE A 208 -24.74 12.89 -2.66
N ASP A 209 -24.78 12.80 -1.34
CA ASP A 209 -23.92 13.61 -0.48
C ASP A 209 -22.49 13.05 -0.53
N LEU A 210 -21.52 13.92 -0.83
CA LEU A 210 -20.14 13.50 -1.07
C LEU A 210 -19.45 13.00 0.21
N ASP A 211 -19.71 13.65 1.33
CA ASP A 211 -19.11 13.31 2.62
C ASP A 211 -19.68 11.97 3.13
N GLU A 212 -21.00 11.78 3.00
CA GLU A 212 -21.66 10.50 3.32
C GLU A 212 -21.12 9.34 2.45
N LEU A 213 -20.87 9.60 1.16
CA LEU A 213 -20.29 8.59 0.27
C LEU A 213 -18.84 8.27 0.65
N GLU A 214 -18.02 9.28 0.94
CA GLU A 214 -16.63 9.09 1.36
C GLU A 214 -16.55 8.26 2.65
N GLU A 215 -17.37 8.60 3.64
CA GLU A 215 -17.44 7.87 4.91
C GLU A 215 -17.87 6.42 4.70
N TYR A 216 -18.93 6.19 3.92
CA TYR A 216 -19.39 4.84 3.58
C TYR A 216 -18.28 4.01 2.90
N LEU A 217 -17.57 4.57 1.92
CA LEU A 217 -16.51 3.89 1.20
C LEU A 217 -15.32 3.54 2.12
N LYS A 218 -14.86 4.49 2.94
CA LYS A 218 -13.77 4.26 3.90
C LYS A 218 -14.14 3.18 4.91
N ASN A 219 -15.33 3.27 5.51
CA ASN A 219 -15.81 2.29 6.48
C ASN A 219 -15.94 0.89 5.85
N THR A 220 -16.50 0.81 4.64
CA THR A 220 -16.66 -0.47 3.92
C THR A 220 -15.31 -1.12 3.62
N LEU A 221 -14.35 -0.36 3.06
CA LEU A 221 -13.04 -0.90 2.70
C LEU A 221 -12.18 -1.24 3.93
N THR A 222 -12.40 -0.56 5.05
CA THR A 222 -11.74 -0.87 6.33
C THR A 222 -12.31 -2.14 6.96
N ASN A 223 -13.64 -2.30 6.95
CA ASN A 223 -14.31 -3.47 7.51
C ASN A 223 -14.15 -4.74 6.65
N TYR A 224 -13.94 -4.57 5.34
CA TYR A 224 -13.73 -5.66 4.38
C TYR A 224 -12.45 -5.45 3.55
N PRO A 225 -11.24 -5.63 4.13
CA PRO A 225 -9.97 -5.36 3.45
C PRO A 225 -9.79 -6.13 2.13
N ASP A 226 -10.29 -7.36 2.06
CA ASP A 226 -10.16 -8.22 0.87
C ASP A 226 -11.25 -7.98 -0.19
N LEU A 227 -12.16 -7.03 0.02
CA LEU A 227 -13.33 -6.81 -0.85
C LEU A 227 -12.93 -6.58 -2.32
N LEU A 228 -11.86 -5.83 -2.55
CA LEU A 228 -11.37 -5.55 -3.91
C LEU A 228 -10.63 -6.74 -4.53
N HIS A 229 -10.12 -7.67 -3.72
CA HIS A 229 -9.40 -8.86 -4.17
C HIS A 229 -10.32 -10.08 -4.41
N GLN A 230 -11.60 -9.99 -4.04
CA GLN A 230 -12.59 -11.03 -4.30
C GLN A 230 -12.67 -11.46 -5.78
N PRO A 231 -13.18 -12.68 -6.08
CA PRO A 231 -13.35 -13.16 -7.44
C PRO A 231 -14.14 -12.20 -8.33
N LYS A 232 -13.89 -12.24 -9.65
CA LYS A 232 -14.49 -11.32 -10.63
C LYS A 232 -16.03 -11.28 -10.62
N ASN A 233 -16.69 -12.35 -10.18
CA ASN A 233 -18.15 -12.47 -10.16
C ASN A 233 -18.78 -11.96 -8.86
N SER A 234 -18.00 -11.38 -7.93
CA SER A 234 -18.54 -10.80 -6.72
C SER A 234 -19.34 -9.53 -7.05
N GLU A 235 -20.62 -9.57 -6.72
CA GLU A 235 -21.52 -8.43 -6.85
C GLU A 235 -21.06 -7.26 -5.97
N ALA A 236 -20.66 -7.56 -4.72
CA ALA A 236 -20.17 -6.56 -3.78
C ALA A 236 -18.92 -5.84 -4.33
N LYS A 237 -17.96 -6.60 -4.88
CA LYS A 237 -16.75 -6.05 -5.51
C LYS A 237 -17.07 -5.15 -6.71
N THR A 238 -17.96 -5.60 -7.58
CA THR A 238 -18.32 -4.83 -8.78
C THR A 238 -19.05 -3.55 -8.40
N GLY A 239 -19.98 -3.65 -7.44
CA GLY A 239 -20.74 -2.51 -6.94
C GLY A 239 -19.87 -1.49 -6.23
N ILE A 240 -18.98 -1.91 -5.32
CA ILE A 240 -18.11 -0.98 -4.62
C ILE A 240 -17.14 -0.27 -5.57
N LYS A 241 -16.57 -0.98 -6.56
CA LYS A 241 -15.70 -0.36 -7.58
C LYS A 241 -16.46 0.73 -8.35
N LYS A 242 -17.74 0.50 -8.65
CA LYS A 242 -18.56 1.50 -9.33
C LYS A 242 -18.86 2.70 -8.45
N LEU A 243 -19.16 2.49 -7.17
CA LEU A 243 -19.35 3.60 -6.21
C LEU A 243 -18.08 4.43 -6.04
N ILE A 244 -16.89 3.79 -5.99
CA ILE A 244 -15.61 4.53 -5.93
C ILE A 244 -15.41 5.38 -7.19
N ARG A 245 -15.81 4.89 -8.37
CA ARG A 245 -15.73 5.68 -9.61
C ARG A 245 -16.72 6.85 -9.64
N MET A 246 -17.93 6.65 -9.10
CA MET A 246 -18.90 7.75 -8.92
C MET A 246 -18.35 8.80 -7.96
N TYR A 247 -17.81 8.38 -6.81
CA TYR A 247 -17.15 9.27 -5.84
C TYR A 247 -15.98 10.05 -6.47
N ASP A 248 -15.10 9.36 -7.20
CA ASP A 248 -13.99 9.97 -7.93
C ASP A 248 -14.45 11.07 -8.89
N TYR A 249 -15.52 10.79 -9.65
CA TYR A 249 -16.14 11.77 -10.54
C TYR A 249 -16.65 12.98 -9.76
N LEU A 250 -17.51 12.75 -8.76
CA LEU A 250 -18.15 13.82 -7.98
C LEU A 250 -17.13 14.71 -7.26
N LYS A 251 -16.00 14.15 -6.81
CA LYS A 251 -14.98 14.88 -6.07
C LYS A 251 -13.96 15.62 -6.95
N TYR A 252 -13.62 15.07 -8.11
CA TYR A 252 -12.45 15.51 -8.87
C TYR A 252 -12.70 15.89 -10.33
N LYS A 253 -13.91 15.69 -10.87
CA LYS A 253 -14.20 16.01 -12.28
C LYS A 253 -14.04 17.50 -12.59
N GLU A 254 -14.37 18.37 -11.62
CA GLU A 254 -14.33 19.84 -11.74
C GLU A 254 -12.96 20.44 -11.37
#